data_AF-A0A8H3UFB7-F1
#
_entry.id   AF-A0A8H3UFB7-F1
#
_cell.length_a   1.000
_cell.length_b   1.000
_cell.length_c   1.000
_cell.angle_alpha   90.00
_cell.angle_beta   90.00
_cell.angle_gamma   90.00
#
_symmetry.space_group_name_H-M   'P 1'
#
loop_
_entity.id
_entity.type
_entity.pdbx_description
1 polymer ?
#
loop_
_entity_poly.entity_id
_entity_poly.type
_entity_poly.pdbx_seq_one_letter_code
_entity_poly.pdbx_strand_id
1 'polypeptide(L)'
;MPPNAYFQKFTTYGFNPDPTAPFDTEFTRLAAHMGWPSLGPAYNRHHTKALACSQQHPAVPTVVPNAYFQKFAANGFECDPAAAFDDEFERLAEFMGWLSLGGAWNRHHGKALALEQSAMVTAIAPSPVVQTYFSRYVEQGFVPDARASFKDEFARLAGLMGWEVDSLVYGRNRLLAIQAEFDGNYGSCDRLEGWRGLCLDVGVVGVPGSIKQCKKELAKVHINLVDFVDWRRRPEPRAPFDGQKASLQELRKYTIKHKKVFPKVLAKKEGFIKALLRRIF
;
A
#
# COMPACT_ATOMS: atom_id res chain seq x y z
N MET A 1 -24.61 9.11 -27.02
CA MET A 1 -23.81 8.91 -25.78
C MET A 1 -24.69 9.31 -24.61
N PRO A 2 -24.60 8.64 -23.44
CA PRO A 2 -25.32 9.12 -22.26
C PRO A 2 -24.81 10.52 -21.88
N PRO A 3 -25.70 11.45 -21.46
CA PRO A 3 -25.28 12.78 -21.05
C PRO A 3 -24.33 12.72 -19.86
N ASN A 4 -23.22 13.46 -19.92
CA ASN A 4 -22.23 13.49 -18.85
C ASN A 4 -22.88 14.03 -17.56
N ALA A 5 -22.94 13.20 -16.52
CA ALA A 5 -23.58 13.50 -15.25
C ALA A 5 -23.00 14.75 -14.56
N TYR A 6 -21.76 15.12 -14.89
CA TYR A 6 -21.15 16.35 -14.39
C TYR A 6 -21.88 17.61 -14.88
N PHE A 7 -22.28 17.67 -16.15
CA PHE A 7 -23.01 18.83 -16.68
C PHE A 7 -24.41 18.96 -16.08
N GLN A 8 -25.03 17.83 -15.71
CA GLN A 8 -26.36 17.84 -15.10
C GLN A 8 -26.38 18.55 -13.74
N LYS A 9 -25.27 18.54 -12.99
CA LYS A 9 -25.15 19.28 -11.72
C LYS A 9 -25.31 20.79 -11.87
N PHE A 10 -25.15 21.34 -13.08
CA PHE A 10 -25.24 22.77 -13.34
C PHE A 10 -26.62 23.22 -13.85
N THR A 11 -27.56 22.29 -14.03
CA THR A 11 -28.96 22.60 -14.35
C THR A 11 -29.64 23.43 -13.27
N THR A 12 -29.30 23.19 -12.00
CA THR A 12 -29.76 23.99 -10.86
C THR A 12 -29.25 25.43 -10.89
N TYR A 13 -28.21 25.70 -11.67
CA TYR A 13 -27.63 27.03 -11.89
C TYR A 13 -28.02 27.63 -13.25
N GLY A 14 -29.08 27.10 -13.87
CA GLY A 14 -29.63 27.61 -15.13
C GLY A 14 -28.83 27.22 -16.38
N PHE A 15 -27.85 26.32 -16.27
CA PHE A 15 -27.15 25.77 -17.43
C PHE A 15 -27.96 24.62 -18.04
N ASN A 16 -28.34 24.69 -19.32
CA ASN A 16 -29.09 23.62 -19.99
C ASN A 16 -28.14 22.77 -20.85
N PRO A 17 -27.72 21.55 -20.45
CA PRO A 17 -26.72 20.77 -21.16
C PRO A 17 -27.20 20.28 -22.54
N ASP A 18 -26.32 20.32 -23.54
CA ASP A 18 -26.55 19.73 -24.86
C ASP A 18 -25.91 18.33 -24.91
N PRO A 19 -26.71 17.25 -24.92
CA PRO A 19 -26.19 15.88 -24.93
C PRO A 19 -25.57 15.48 -26.27
N THR A 20 -25.72 16.29 -27.32
CA THR A 20 -25.21 16.01 -28.68
C THR A 20 -23.91 16.73 -28.98
N ALA A 21 -23.55 17.74 -28.19
CA ALA A 21 -22.32 18.50 -28.35
C ALA A 21 -21.08 17.68 -27.93
N PRO A 22 -19.92 17.83 -28.62
CA PRO A 22 -18.66 17.26 -28.16
C PRO A 22 -18.28 17.78 -26.76
N PHE A 23 -17.64 16.93 -25.96
CA PHE A 23 -17.30 17.24 -24.55
C PHE A 23 -16.59 18.59 -24.37
N ASP A 24 -15.54 18.86 -25.15
CA ASP A 24 -14.76 20.10 -25.01
C ASP A 24 -15.58 21.35 -25.38
N THR A 25 -16.45 21.24 -26.39
CA THR A 25 -17.37 22.30 -26.80
C THR A 25 -18.38 22.59 -25.69
N GLU A 26 -18.92 21.54 -25.10
CA GLU A 26 -19.93 21.64 -24.05
C GLU A 26 -19.35 22.14 -22.72
N PHE A 27 -18.14 21.69 -22.37
CA PHE A 27 -17.41 22.20 -21.21
C PHE A 27 -17.07 23.68 -21.37
N THR A 28 -16.66 24.11 -22.56
CA THR A 28 -16.38 25.52 -22.84
C THR A 28 -17.63 26.39 -22.65
N ARG A 29 -18.80 25.89 -23.06
CA ARG A 29 -20.09 26.56 -22.85
C ARG A 29 -20.44 26.66 -21.36
N LEU A 30 -20.22 25.60 -20.59
CA LEU A 30 -20.39 25.62 -19.13
C LEU A 30 -19.43 26.61 -18.47
N ALA A 31 -18.16 26.60 -18.87
CA ALA A 31 -17.16 27.51 -18.32
C ALA A 31 -17.52 28.98 -18.57
N ALA A 32 -18.04 29.30 -19.77
CA ALA A 32 -18.54 30.64 -20.08
C ALA A 32 -19.76 31.01 -19.23
N HIS A 33 -20.72 30.09 -19.06
CA HIS A 33 -21.92 30.29 -18.22
C HIS A 33 -21.57 30.53 -16.75
N MET A 34 -20.56 29.82 -16.23
CA MET A 34 -20.10 29.94 -14.84
C MET A 34 -19.05 31.04 -14.63
N GLY A 35 -18.66 31.76 -15.69
CA GLY A 35 -17.66 32.83 -15.63
C GLY A 35 -16.24 32.35 -15.31
N TRP A 36 -15.87 31.12 -15.68
CA TRP A 36 -14.52 30.58 -15.47
C TRP A 36 -13.59 31.01 -16.61
N PRO A 37 -12.55 31.82 -16.34
CA PRO A 37 -11.60 32.24 -17.38
C PRO A 37 -10.88 31.03 -17.97
N SER A 38 -10.78 30.98 -19.31
CA SER A 38 -10.09 29.90 -20.02
C SER A 38 -8.68 29.69 -19.47
N LEU A 39 -8.31 28.43 -19.21
CA LEU A 39 -7.03 28.01 -18.61
C LEU A 39 -6.74 28.55 -17.20
N GLY A 40 -7.71 29.19 -16.55
CA GLY A 40 -7.60 29.61 -15.15
C GLY A 40 -7.69 28.43 -14.14
N PRO A 41 -7.34 28.64 -12.86
CA PRO A 41 -7.37 27.57 -11.85
C PRO A 41 -8.75 26.91 -11.68
N ALA A 42 -9.83 27.70 -11.74
CA ALA A 42 -11.20 27.19 -11.70
C ALA A 42 -11.54 26.37 -12.96
N TYR A 43 -11.18 26.88 -14.14
CA TYR A 43 -11.38 26.19 -15.42
C TYR A 43 -10.71 24.82 -15.41
N ASN A 44 -9.41 24.75 -15.09
CA ASN A 44 -8.66 23.49 -15.09
C ASN A 44 -9.24 22.49 -14.08
N ARG A 45 -9.58 22.95 -12.87
CA ARG A 45 -10.18 22.09 -11.83
C ARG A 45 -11.51 21.50 -12.27
N HIS A 46 -12.42 22.32 -12.80
CA HIS A 46 -13.72 21.85 -13.25
C HIS A 46 -13.62 21.01 -14.53
N HIS A 47 -12.64 21.29 -15.41
CA HIS A 47 -12.37 20.52 -16.61
C HIS A 47 -11.90 19.12 -16.28
N THR A 48 -10.93 18.98 -15.36
CA THR A 48 -10.46 17.67 -14.89
C THR A 48 -11.61 16.85 -14.29
N LYS A 49 -12.48 17.47 -13.49
CA LYS A 49 -13.66 16.78 -12.92
C LYS A 49 -14.66 16.35 -13.99
N ALA A 50 -14.99 17.24 -14.93
CA ALA A 50 -15.91 16.95 -16.03
C ALA A 50 -15.40 15.81 -16.94
N LEU A 51 -14.10 15.83 -17.24
CA LEU A 51 -13.44 14.84 -18.09
C LEU A 51 -13.41 13.47 -17.42
N ALA A 52 -13.12 13.42 -16.10
CA ALA A 52 -13.17 12.18 -15.33
C ALA A 52 -14.57 11.54 -15.35
N CYS A 53 -15.63 12.35 -15.20
CA CYS A 53 -17.01 11.86 -15.33
C CYS A 53 -17.35 11.41 -16.77
N SER A 54 -16.76 12.02 -17.79
CA SER A 54 -16.97 11.61 -19.18
C SER A 54 -16.38 10.24 -19.51
N GLN A 55 -15.36 9.81 -18.74
CA GLN A 55 -14.64 8.55 -18.96
C GLN A 55 -15.19 7.39 -18.12
N GLN A 56 -16.21 7.63 -17.28
CA GLN A 56 -16.85 6.62 -16.46
C GLN A 56 -18.04 5.96 -17.20
N HIS A 57 -17.98 4.64 -17.40
CA HIS A 57 -19.15 3.81 -17.70
C HIS A 57 -19.86 3.41 -16.39
N PRO A 58 -21.20 3.22 -16.37
CA PRO A 58 -21.92 3.04 -15.13
C PRO A 58 -21.68 1.62 -14.60
N ALA A 59 -20.91 1.51 -13.51
CA ALA A 59 -20.99 0.38 -12.60
C ALA A 59 -21.59 0.90 -11.30
N VAL A 60 -22.79 0.42 -10.97
CA VAL A 60 -23.44 0.65 -9.67
C VAL A 60 -22.55 0.04 -8.59
N PRO A 61 -21.99 0.80 -7.63
CA PRO A 61 -21.27 0.22 -6.52
C PRO A 61 -22.26 -0.16 -5.42
N THR A 62 -22.10 -1.37 -4.90
CA THR A 62 -22.82 -1.87 -3.74
C THR A 62 -22.28 -1.27 -2.44
N VAL A 63 -23.23 -0.99 -1.56
CA VAL A 63 -23.15 -0.16 -0.36
C VAL A 63 -22.39 -0.87 0.77
N VAL A 64 -21.15 -0.46 1.02
CA VAL A 64 -20.54 -0.60 2.35
C VAL A 64 -19.93 0.75 2.72
N PRO A 65 -20.43 1.44 3.77
CA PRO A 65 -19.87 2.73 4.18
C PRO A 65 -18.41 2.56 4.56
N ASN A 66 -17.54 3.44 4.06
CA ASN A 66 -16.12 3.43 4.36
C ASN A 66 -15.89 3.32 5.88
N ALA A 67 -15.13 2.31 6.31
CA ALA A 67 -14.85 2.03 7.72
C ALA A 67 -14.18 3.21 8.46
N TYR A 68 -13.65 4.19 7.72
CA TYR A 68 -13.18 5.45 8.28
C TYR A 68 -14.30 6.32 8.84
N PHE A 69 -15.40 6.51 8.10
CA PHE A 69 -16.53 7.34 8.50
C PHE A 69 -17.27 6.74 9.71
N GLN A 70 -17.37 5.41 9.74
CA GLN A 70 -18.01 4.66 10.83
C GLN A 70 -17.38 4.93 12.22
N LYS A 71 -16.11 5.33 12.27
CA LYS A 71 -15.43 5.67 13.54
C LYS A 71 -16.01 6.91 14.23
N PHE A 72 -16.69 7.76 13.48
CA PHE A 72 -17.27 9.01 13.98
C PHE A 72 -18.74 8.86 14.36
N ALA A 73 -19.35 7.68 14.14
CA ALA A 73 -20.69 7.37 14.63
C ALA A 73 -20.80 7.49 16.16
N ALA A 74 -19.74 7.14 16.89
CA ALA A 74 -19.66 7.33 18.35
C ALA A 74 -19.67 8.81 18.77
N ASN A 75 -19.34 9.73 17.85
CA ASN A 75 -19.40 11.17 18.06
C ASN A 75 -20.70 11.79 17.54
N GLY A 76 -21.67 10.99 17.09
CA GLY A 76 -22.95 11.46 16.55
C GLY A 76 -22.95 11.75 15.05
N PHE A 77 -21.90 11.37 14.31
CA PHE A 77 -21.88 11.50 12.85
C PHE A 77 -22.62 10.34 12.17
N GLU A 78 -23.73 10.65 11.50
CA GLU A 78 -24.53 9.66 10.75
C GLU A 78 -24.04 9.56 9.30
N CYS A 79 -23.48 8.39 8.96
CA CYS A 79 -22.95 8.14 7.63
C CYS A 79 -24.08 7.99 6.60
N ASP A 80 -23.97 8.66 5.45
CA ASP A 80 -24.86 8.42 4.30
C ASP A 80 -24.21 7.41 3.33
N PRO A 81 -24.74 6.18 3.24
CA PRO A 81 -24.23 5.17 2.32
C PRO A 81 -24.42 5.50 0.84
N ALA A 82 -25.30 6.44 0.50
CA ALA A 82 -25.61 6.84 -0.87
C ALA A 82 -24.77 8.04 -1.34
N ALA A 83 -24.09 8.74 -0.44
CA ALA A 83 -23.22 9.87 -0.77
C ALA A 83 -21.91 9.38 -1.43
N ALA A 84 -21.41 10.14 -2.40
CA ALA A 84 -20.09 9.89 -2.96
C ALA A 84 -19.01 10.16 -1.90
N PHE A 85 -17.87 9.47 -1.98
CA PHE A 85 -16.79 9.58 -1.00
C PHE A 85 -16.38 11.03 -0.67
N ASP A 86 -16.22 11.88 -1.70
CA ASP A 86 -15.81 13.27 -1.52
C ASP A 86 -16.89 14.08 -0.77
N ASP A 87 -18.17 13.87 -1.10
CA ASP A 87 -19.31 14.56 -0.50
C ASP A 87 -19.49 14.13 0.97
N GLU A 88 -19.29 12.83 1.25
CA GLU A 88 -19.40 12.28 2.61
C GLU A 88 -18.22 12.69 3.50
N PHE A 89 -17.01 12.76 2.93
CA PHE A 89 -15.86 13.27 3.64
C PHE A 89 -16.02 14.76 3.97
N GLU A 90 -16.59 15.55 3.07
CA GLU A 90 -16.85 16.97 3.30
C GLU A 90 -17.84 17.17 4.45
N ARG A 91 -18.95 16.40 4.50
CA ARG A 91 -19.89 16.38 5.63
C ARG A 91 -19.21 16.04 6.95
N LEU A 92 -18.34 15.03 6.96
CA LEU A 92 -17.58 14.69 8.17
C LEU A 92 -16.62 15.82 8.58
N ALA A 93 -15.95 16.45 7.61
CA ALA A 93 -15.02 17.54 7.86
C ALA A 93 -15.73 18.77 8.44
N GLU A 94 -16.94 19.09 7.96
CA GLU A 94 -17.80 20.12 8.55
C GLU A 94 -18.21 19.77 9.97
N PHE A 95 -18.71 18.55 10.19
CA PHE A 95 -19.14 18.05 11.50
C PHE A 95 -18.01 18.09 12.55
N MET A 96 -16.80 17.75 12.14
CA MET A 96 -15.62 17.73 13.02
C MET A 96 -14.90 19.07 13.12
N GLY A 97 -15.38 20.12 12.43
CA GLY A 97 -14.76 21.44 12.43
C GLY A 97 -13.39 21.48 11.76
N TRP A 98 -13.10 20.58 10.81
CA TRP A 98 -11.86 20.55 10.03
C TRP A 98 -11.84 21.59 8.90
N LEU A 99 -12.69 22.61 8.98
CA LEU A 99 -12.88 23.67 7.99
C LEU A 99 -11.79 24.73 8.08
N SER A 100 -10.60 24.34 7.65
CA SER A 100 -9.63 25.16 6.97
C SER A 100 -8.72 24.20 6.23
N LEU A 101 -8.17 24.55 5.07
CA LEU A 101 -7.21 23.76 4.29
C LEU A 101 -5.88 23.46 5.05
N GLY A 102 -5.89 23.49 6.39
CA GLY A 102 -4.79 23.11 7.26
C GLY A 102 -4.56 21.60 7.34
N GLY A 103 -3.46 21.24 8.00
CA GLY A 103 -2.95 19.87 8.02
C GLY A 103 -3.89 18.83 8.65
N ALA A 104 -4.96 19.21 9.36
CA ALA A 104 -5.96 18.27 9.85
C ALA A 104 -6.80 17.70 8.70
N TRP A 105 -7.36 18.55 7.82
CA TRP A 105 -8.15 18.14 6.67
C TRP A 105 -7.37 17.18 5.77
N ASN A 106 -6.15 17.54 5.38
CA ASN A 106 -5.29 16.70 4.53
C ASN A 106 -4.95 15.34 5.15
N ARG A 107 -4.68 15.29 6.47
CA ARG A 107 -4.36 14.05 7.17
C ARG A 107 -5.55 13.12 7.27
N HIS A 108 -6.74 13.66 7.52
CA HIS A 108 -7.96 12.85 7.66
C HIS A 108 -8.49 12.42 6.28
N HIS A 109 -8.39 13.29 5.27
CA HIS A 109 -8.74 12.97 3.88
C HIS A 109 -7.85 11.87 3.33
N GLY A 110 -6.53 11.95 3.53
CA GLY A 110 -5.60 10.92 3.09
C GLY A 110 -5.88 9.55 3.72
N LYS A 111 -6.30 9.51 4.99
CA LYS A 111 -6.68 8.26 5.68
C LYS A 111 -8.00 7.68 5.16
N ALA A 112 -9.01 8.53 4.96
CA ALA A 112 -10.30 8.12 4.43
C ALA A 112 -10.15 7.59 2.99
N LEU A 113 -9.40 8.31 2.16
CA LEU A 113 -9.17 7.98 0.75
C LEU A 113 -8.35 6.70 0.60
N ALA A 114 -7.35 6.45 1.45
CA ALA A 114 -6.59 5.21 1.43
C ALA A 114 -7.48 3.98 1.73
N LEU A 115 -8.44 4.12 2.65
CA LEU A 115 -9.40 3.07 2.96
C LEU A 115 -10.45 2.90 1.85
N GLU A 116 -10.88 3.98 1.21
CA GLU A 116 -11.78 3.96 0.05
C GLU A 116 -11.12 3.23 -1.13
N GLN A 117 -9.90 3.62 -1.46
CA GLN A 117 -9.11 3.00 -2.53
C GLN A 117 -8.82 1.53 -2.22
N SER A 118 -8.51 1.18 -0.98
CA SER A 118 -8.33 -0.23 -0.57
C SER A 118 -9.62 -1.04 -0.69
N ALA A 119 -10.78 -0.45 -0.39
CA ALA A 119 -12.08 -1.11 -0.52
C ALA A 119 -12.49 -1.29 -1.99
N MET A 120 -12.30 -0.26 -2.82
CA MET A 120 -12.55 -0.31 -4.27
C MET A 120 -11.64 -1.32 -4.99
N VAL A 121 -10.36 -1.41 -4.60
CA VAL A 121 -9.41 -2.40 -5.12
C VAL A 121 -9.82 -3.83 -4.74
N THR A 122 -10.47 -4.01 -3.59
CA THR A 122 -10.98 -5.31 -3.13
C THR A 122 -12.27 -5.72 -3.85
N ALA A 123 -13.06 -4.75 -4.34
CA ALA A 123 -14.37 -5.00 -4.94
C ALA A 123 -14.37 -5.24 -6.46
N ILE A 124 -13.35 -4.78 -7.20
CA ILE A 124 -13.39 -4.77 -8.68
C ILE A 124 -12.38 -5.73 -9.35
N ALA A 125 -11.40 -6.31 -8.65
CA ALA A 125 -10.41 -7.19 -9.29
C ALA A 125 -10.23 -8.53 -8.56
N PRO A 126 -10.00 -9.65 -9.28
CA PRO A 126 -9.21 -10.73 -8.70
C PRO A 126 -7.86 -10.10 -8.30
N SER A 127 -7.52 -10.25 -7.01
CA SER A 127 -6.37 -9.68 -6.31
C SER A 127 -5.21 -9.31 -7.25
N PRO A 128 -4.63 -8.10 -7.18
CA PRO A 128 -3.29 -7.93 -7.72
C PRO A 128 -2.42 -8.90 -6.94
N VAL A 129 -2.02 -10.00 -7.57
CA VAL A 129 -0.99 -10.88 -7.05
C VAL A 129 0.22 -9.98 -6.98
N VAL A 130 0.53 -9.48 -5.78
CA VAL A 130 1.86 -8.96 -5.47
C VAL A 130 2.79 -10.04 -6.03
N GLN A 131 3.59 -9.70 -7.04
CA GLN A 131 4.48 -10.63 -7.72
C GLN A 131 5.52 -11.14 -6.69
N THR A 132 5.12 -12.13 -5.90
CA THR A 132 5.98 -12.77 -4.91
C THR A 132 6.90 -13.73 -5.65
N TYR A 133 7.96 -14.16 -4.98
CA TYR A 133 8.81 -15.25 -5.49
C TYR A 133 7.99 -16.50 -5.86
N PHE A 134 6.92 -16.77 -5.10
CA PHE A 134 6.05 -17.94 -5.25
C PHE A 134 5.19 -17.89 -6.51
N SER A 135 4.82 -16.69 -6.96
CA SER A 135 4.02 -16.50 -8.18
C SER A 135 4.70 -17.04 -9.44
N ARG A 136 6.04 -17.18 -9.42
CA ARG A 136 6.83 -17.76 -10.53
C ARG A 136 6.62 -19.25 -10.73
N TYR A 137 6.01 -19.92 -9.74
CA TYR A 137 5.81 -21.37 -9.73
C TYR A 137 4.36 -21.79 -10.02
N VAL A 138 3.49 -20.83 -10.36
CA VAL A 138 2.06 -21.07 -10.63
C VAL A 138 1.87 -21.99 -11.84
N GLU A 139 2.66 -21.82 -12.89
CA GLU A 139 2.63 -22.69 -14.07
C GLU A 139 3.07 -24.13 -13.76
N GLN A 140 3.84 -24.33 -12.69
CA GLN A 140 4.27 -25.64 -12.21
C GLN A 140 3.27 -26.24 -11.18
N GLY A 141 2.08 -25.65 -11.04
CA GLY A 141 1.02 -26.12 -10.15
C GLY A 141 1.13 -25.63 -8.71
N PHE A 142 2.02 -24.67 -8.41
CA PHE A 142 2.08 -24.06 -7.08
C PHE A 142 0.96 -23.02 -6.92
N VAL A 143 0.14 -23.16 -5.87
CA VAL A 143 -0.88 -22.15 -5.54
C VAL A 143 -0.41 -21.39 -4.29
N PRO A 144 0.03 -20.11 -4.44
CA PRO A 144 0.49 -19.32 -3.31
C PRO A 144 -0.62 -19.04 -2.31
N ASP A 145 -0.32 -19.21 -1.02
CA ASP A 145 -1.18 -18.86 0.09
C ASP A 145 -0.62 -17.62 0.83
N ALA A 146 -1.26 -16.48 0.59
CA ALA A 146 -0.88 -15.22 1.23
C ALA A 146 -1.08 -15.21 2.75
N ARG A 147 -1.80 -16.18 3.33
CA ARG A 147 -2.03 -16.28 4.78
C ARG A 147 -1.02 -17.19 5.48
N ALA A 148 -0.25 -17.96 4.74
CA ALA A 148 0.76 -18.85 5.31
C ALA A 148 2.03 -18.09 5.71
N SER A 149 2.73 -18.62 6.73
CA SER A 149 4.07 -18.13 7.06
C SER A 149 5.01 -18.34 5.89
N PHE A 150 6.04 -17.49 5.73
CA PHE A 150 7.10 -17.70 4.74
C PHE A 150 7.75 -19.07 4.88
N LYS A 151 7.98 -19.52 6.12
CA LYS A 151 8.54 -20.84 6.36
C LYS A 151 7.67 -21.95 5.76
N ASP A 152 6.38 -21.94 6.03
CA ASP A 152 5.47 -23.01 5.60
C ASP A 152 5.20 -22.93 4.09
N GLU A 153 5.04 -21.72 3.57
CA GLU A 153 4.90 -21.45 2.13
C GLU A 153 6.12 -21.93 1.34
N PHE A 154 7.33 -21.62 1.84
CA PHE A 154 8.57 -22.08 1.23
C PHE A 154 8.75 -23.60 1.34
N ALA A 155 8.35 -24.21 2.46
CA ALA A 155 8.41 -25.66 2.62
C ALA A 155 7.48 -26.37 1.63
N ARG A 156 6.26 -25.85 1.41
CA ARG A 156 5.34 -26.37 0.38
C ARG A 156 5.94 -26.28 -1.03
N LEU A 157 6.52 -25.13 -1.37
CA LEU A 157 7.18 -24.95 -2.67
C LEU A 157 8.38 -25.89 -2.84
N ALA A 158 9.21 -26.01 -1.80
CA ALA A 158 10.35 -26.92 -1.80
C ALA A 158 9.91 -28.38 -2.00
N GLY A 159 8.81 -28.80 -1.37
CA GLY A 159 8.22 -30.13 -1.56
C GLY A 159 7.76 -30.36 -3.01
N LEU A 160 7.05 -29.39 -3.60
CA LEU A 160 6.62 -29.47 -5.01
C LEU A 160 7.80 -29.56 -5.97
N MET A 161 8.86 -28.78 -5.72
CA MET A 161 10.04 -28.72 -6.57
C MET A 161 11.08 -29.81 -6.27
N GLY A 162 10.83 -30.69 -5.29
CA GLY A 162 11.77 -31.74 -4.88
C GLY A 162 13.08 -31.22 -4.27
N TRP A 163 13.08 -30.03 -3.65
CA TRP A 163 14.26 -29.47 -3.00
C TRP A 163 14.46 -30.08 -1.61
N GLU A 164 15.43 -30.98 -1.48
CA GLU A 164 15.77 -31.60 -0.20
C GLU A 164 16.20 -30.56 0.84
N VAL A 165 15.68 -30.70 2.07
CA VAL A 165 16.03 -29.83 3.21
C VAL A 165 17.53 -29.90 3.45
N ASP A 166 18.14 -28.75 3.77
CA ASP A 166 19.59 -28.57 3.96
C ASP A 166 20.46 -28.77 2.71
N SER A 167 19.87 -29.09 1.54
CA SER A 167 20.59 -29.07 0.27
C SER A 167 21.00 -27.63 -0.12
N LEU A 168 22.05 -27.52 -0.94
CA LEU A 168 22.48 -26.24 -1.51
C LEU A 168 21.36 -25.58 -2.34
N VAL A 169 20.55 -26.38 -3.04
CA VAL A 169 19.42 -25.90 -3.86
C VAL A 169 18.33 -25.31 -2.97
N TYR A 170 17.97 -26.00 -1.89
CA TYR A 170 17.02 -25.50 -0.89
C TYR A 170 17.49 -24.19 -0.28
N GLY A 171 18.75 -24.14 0.19
CA GLY A 171 19.33 -22.93 0.77
C GLY A 171 19.38 -21.76 -0.20
N ARG A 172 19.72 -22.00 -1.48
CA ARG A 172 19.78 -20.98 -2.52
C ARG A 172 18.41 -20.41 -2.85
N ASN A 173 17.41 -21.26 -3.10
CA ASN A 173 16.07 -20.81 -3.43
C ASN A 173 15.40 -20.10 -2.24
N ARG A 174 15.67 -20.57 -1.02
CA ARG A 174 15.19 -19.91 0.21
C ARG A 174 15.71 -18.49 0.34
N LEU A 175 16.99 -18.28 0.01
CA LEU A 175 17.54 -16.93 -0.05
C LEU A 175 16.86 -16.08 -1.11
N LEU A 176 16.71 -16.60 -2.33
CA LEU A 176 16.10 -15.84 -3.43
C LEU A 176 14.67 -15.42 -3.07
N ALA A 177 13.93 -16.32 -2.41
CA ALA A 177 12.61 -16.03 -1.89
C ALA A 177 12.63 -14.92 -0.83
N ILE A 178 13.53 -14.97 0.16
CA ILE A 178 13.69 -13.89 1.14
C ILE A 178 14.11 -12.58 0.47
N GLN A 179 15.04 -12.61 -0.49
CA GLN A 179 15.47 -11.41 -1.21
C GLN A 179 14.32 -10.77 -1.97
N ALA A 180 13.50 -11.58 -2.65
CA ALA A 180 12.32 -11.08 -3.35
C ALA A 180 11.29 -10.44 -2.40
N GLU A 181 11.15 -10.94 -1.17
CA GLU A 181 10.32 -10.30 -0.14
C GLU A 181 10.87 -8.92 0.22
N PHE A 182 12.19 -8.78 0.41
CA PHE A 182 12.79 -7.47 0.67
C PHE A 182 12.65 -6.52 -0.52
N ASP A 183 12.90 -6.99 -1.72
CA ASP A 183 12.81 -6.17 -2.95
C ASP A 183 11.36 -5.73 -3.20
N GLY A 184 10.38 -6.62 -2.97
CA GLY A 184 8.96 -6.29 -3.11
C GLY A 184 8.44 -5.30 -2.06
N ASN A 185 8.99 -5.36 -0.83
CA ASN A 185 8.53 -4.52 0.28
C ASN A 185 9.26 -3.17 0.38
N TYR A 186 10.52 -3.08 -0.04
CA TYR A 186 11.36 -1.90 0.11
C TYR A 186 11.90 -1.35 -1.21
N GLY A 187 11.61 -2.01 -2.34
CA GLY A 187 12.12 -1.63 -3.64
C GLY A 187 13.62 -1.86 -3.78
N SER A 188 14.27 -1.04 -4.60
CA SER A 188 15.70 -1.17 -4.86
C SER A 188 16.56 -0.61 -3.71
N CYS A 189 17.65 -1.31 -3.39
CA CYS A 189 18.53 -0.95 -2.26
C CYS A 189 19.44 0.27 -2.50
N ASP A 190 19.33 0.92 -3.66
CA ASP A 190 19.94 2.21 -3.99
C ASP A 190 19.02 3.41 -3.65
N ARG A 191 17.75 3.15 -3.33
CA ARG A 191 16.75 4.18 -2.98
C ARG A 191 16.66 4.38 -1.47
N LEU A 192 16.76 5.64 -1.02
CA LEU A 192 16.68 5.99 0.40
C LEU A 192 15.32 5.62 1.01
N GLU A 193 14.24 5.71 0.23
CA GLU A 193 12.87 5.45 0.67
C GLU A 193 12.74 4.04 1.27
N GLY A 194 13.29 3.03 0.61
CA GLY A 194 13.29 1.64 1.08
C GLY A 194 14.05 1.47 2.40
N TRP A 195 15.20 2.13 2.55
CA TRP A 195 16.00 2.07 3.77
C TRP A 195 15.29 2.72 4.96
N ARG A 196 14.58 3.82 4.72
CA ARG A 196 13.77 4.50 5.74
C ARG A 196 12.60 3.64 6.18
N GLY A 197 11.89 3.03 5.22
CA GLY A 197 10.82 2.06 5.51
C GLY A 197 11.33 0.90 6.35
N LEU A 198 12.48 0.33 6.00
CA LEU A 198 13.09 -0.75 6.78
C LEU A 198 13.47 -0.30 8.20
N CYS A 199 14.01 0.91 8.36
CA CYS A 199 14.34 1.48 9.68
C CYS A 199 13.08 1.60 10.56
N LEU A 200 11.97 2.09 9.99
CA LEU A 200 10.69 2.20 10.69
C LEU A 200 10.16 0.83 11.10
N ASP A 201 10.16 -0.14 10.17
CA ASP A 201 9.65 -1.49 10.39
C ASP A 201 10.39 -2.22 11.51
N VAL A 202 11.70 -1.96 11.69
CA VAL A 202 12.50 -2.53 12.78
C VAL A 202 12.59 -1.62 14.02
N GLY A 203 11.79 -0.56 14.09
CA GLY A 203 11.66 0.29 15.29
C GLY A 203 12.80 1.29 15.52
N VAL A 204 13.57 1.67 14.49
CA VAL A 204 14.57 2.75 14.60
C VAL A 204 13.84 4.10 14.76
N VAL A 205 14.03 4.71 15.92
CA VAL A 205 13.49 6.04 16.24
C VAL A 205 14.35 7.13 15.60
N GLY A 206 13.72 8.08 14.91
CA GLY A 206 14.43 9.16 14.20
C GLY A 206 14.99 8.71 12.86
N VAL A 207 14.08 8.53 11.88
CA VAL A 207 14.39 7.98 10.55
C VAL A 207 15.57 8.73 9.91
N PRO A 208 16.67 8.02 9.56
CA PRO A 208 17.86 8.71 9.10
C PRO A 208 17.72 9.43 7.75
N GLY A 209 18.54 10.48 7.58
CA GLY A 209 18.56 11.33 6.40
C GLY A 209 19.26 10.73 5.17
N SER A 210 19.99 9.62 5.34
CA SER A 210 20.80 9.02 4.28
C SER A 210 20.91 7.49 4.41
N ILE A 211 21.23 6.82 3.29
CA ILE A 211 21.40 5.35 3.24
C ILE A 211 22.51 4.91 4.20
N LYS A 212 23.61 5.68 4.26
CA LYS A 212 24.74 5.39 5.15
C LYS A 212 24.33 5.41 6.62
N GLN A 213 23.51 6.38 7.03
CA GLN A 213 23.00 6.44 8.39
C GLN A 213 21.99 5.32 8.66
N CYS A 214 21.10 4.99 7.71
CA CYS A 214 20.20 3.84 7.83
C CYS A 214 20.97 2.54 8.06
N LYS A 215 22.01 2.26 7.25
CA LYS A 215 22.89 1.09 7.43
C LYS A 215 23.54 1.08 8.82
N LYS A 216 23.95 2.25 9.35
CA LYS A 216 24.56 2.37 10.68
C LYS A 216 23.58 2.05 11.80
N GLU A 217 22.33 2.51 11.72
CA GLU A 217 21.30 2.19 12.71
C GLU A 217 20.86 0.73 12.61
N LEU A 218 20.63 0.23 11.39
CA LEU A 218 20.29 -1.17 11.15
C LEU A 218 21.39 -2.13 11.61
N ALA A 219 22.66 -1.72 11.64
CA ALA A 219 23.77 -2.52 12.17
C ALA A 219 23.69 -2.77 13.69
N LYS A 220 22.92 -1.95 14.43
CA LYS A 220 22.69 -2.10 15.87
C LYS A 220 21.49 -3.02 16.18
N VAL A 221 20.65 -3.28 15.18
CA VAL A 221 19.45 -4.09 15.31
C VAL A 221 19.81 -5.58 15.33
N HIS A 222 19.20 -6.37 16.21
CA HIS A 222 19.47 -7.82 16.29
C HIS A 222 18.17 -8.58 16.03
N ILE A 223 17.93 -8.97 14.78
CA ILE A 223 16.70 -9.67 14.39
C ILE A 223 17.02 -10.96 13.64
N ASN A 224 16.11 -11.93 13.71
CA ASN A 224 16.15 -13.07 12.80
C ASN A 224 15.43 -12.71 11.51
N LEU A 225 16.12 -12.80 10.37
CA LEU A 225 15.57 -12.41 9.07
C LEU A 225 14.34 -13.21 8.66
N VAL A 226 14.26 -14.48 9.07
CA VAL A 226 13.13 -15.35 8.74
C VAL A 226 11.88 -14.84 9.45
N ASP A 227 12.01 -14.55 10.74
CA ASP A 227 10.91 -14.02 11.55
C ASP A 227 10.46 -12.64 11.07
N PHE A 228 11.41 -11.83 10.61
CA PHE A 228 11.10 -10.52 10.05
C PHE A 228 10.28 -10.64 8.76
N VAL A 229 10.64 -11.55 7.86
CA VAL A 229 9.84 -11.80 6.64
C VAL A 229 8.47 -12.37 6.99
N ASP A 230 8.38 -13.31 7.94
CA ASP A 230 7.11 -13.84 8.43
C ASP A 230 6.22 -12.73 9.01
N TRP A 231 6.80 -11.81 9.79
CA TRP A 231 6.09 -10.63 10.30
C TRP A 231 5.64 -9.71 9.16
N ARG A 232 6.47 -9.48 8.16
CA ARG A 232 6.17 -8.55 7.05
C ARG A 232 5.04 -9.04 6.15
N ARG A 233 4.82 -10.35 6.08
CA ARG A 233 3.72 -11.00 5.37
C ARG A 233 2.36 -10.88 6.06
N ARG A 234 2.31 -10.46 7.33
CA ARG A 234 1.04 -10.26 8.03
C ARG A 234 0.25 -9.11 7.38
N PRO A 235 -1.09 -9.25 7.27
CA PRO A 235 -1.92 -8.20 6.70
C PRO A 235 -1.81 -6.89 7.50
N GLU A 236 -1.95 -5.77 6.81
CA GLU A 236 -2.04 -4.45 7.46
C GLU A 236 -3.39 -4.26 8.15
N PRO A 237 -3.46 -3.47 9.24
CA PRO A 237 -2.37 -2.75 9.89
C PRO A 237 -1.53 -3.65 10.81
N ARG A 238 -0.19 -3.56 10.74
CA ARG A 238 0.73 -4.27 11.66
C ARG A 238 1.53 -3.32 12.55
N ALA A 239 1.72 -3.71 13.81
CA ALA A 239 2.65 -3.03 14.72
C ALA A 239 4.10 -3.23 14.24
N PRO A 240 5.04 -2.30 14.53
CA PRO A 240 6.47 -2.48 14.23
C PRO A 240 6.99 -3.82 14.73
N PHE A 241 8.04 -4.34 14.09
CA PHE A 241 8.59 -5.63 14.41
C PHE A 241 9.11 -5.68 15.85
N ASP A 242 8.49 -6.51 16.68
CA ASP A 242 8.77 -6.69 18.11
C ASP A 242 9.73 -7.86 18.39
N GLY A 243 10.13 -8.61 17.36
CA GLY A 243 11.04 -9.76 17.49
C GLY A 243 12.53 -9.41 17.66
N GLN A 244 12.87 -8.15 17.92
CA GLN A 244 14.24 -7.71 18.16
C GLN A 244 14.80 -8.33 19.44
N LYS A 245 16.07 -8.75 19.38
CA LYS A 245 16.81 -9.31 20.51
C LYS A 245 17.65 -8.23 21.17
N ALA A 246 17.81 -8.31 22.48
CA ALA A 246 18.55 -7.31 23.23
C ALA A 246 20.05 -7.34 22.90
N SER A 247 20.57 -8.49 22.46
CA SER A 247 21.98 -8.65 22.12
C SER A 247 22.22 -9.64 20.98
N LEU A 248 23.42 -9.56 20.39
CA LEU A 248 23.91 -10.55 19.44
C LEU A 248 23.94 -11.97 20.03
N GLN A 249 24.29 -12.13 21.31
CA GLN A 249 24.33 -13.43 21.97
C GLN A 249 22.94 -14.06 22.07
N GLU A 250 21.93 -13.26 22.38
CA GLU A 250 20.54 -13.71 22.43
C GLU A 250 20.05 -14.09 21.03
N LEU A 251 20.36 -13.28 20.01
CA LEU A 251 20.07 -13.62 18.61
C LEU A 251 20.73 -14.94 18.20
N ARG A 252 21.97 -15.20 18.60
CA ARG A 252 22.68 -16.48 18.35
C ARG A 252 21.95 -17.65 18.99
N LYS A 253 21.71 -17.58 20.30
CA LYS A 253 20.99 -18.63 21.05
C LYS A 253 19.64 -18.93 20.43
N TYR A 254 18.86 -17.88 20.13
CA TYR A 254 17.55 -18.02 19.50
C TYR A 254 17.64 -18.64 18.11
N THR A 255 18.55 -18.16 17.26
CA THR A 255 18.69 -18.61 15.87
C THR A 255 19.14 -20.07 15.79
N ILE A 256 20.08 -20.49 16.65
CA ILE A 256 20.55 -21.88 16.73
C ILE A 256 19.44 -22.78 17.27
N LYS A 257 18.80 -22.40 18.40
CA LYS A 257 17.71 -23.17 19.02
C LYS A 257 16.58 -23.48 18.05
N HIS A 258 16.19 -22.50 17.22
CA HIS A 258 15.09 -22.65 16.27
C HIS A 258 15.54 -23.10 14.87
N LYS A 259 16.83 -23.40 14.67
CA LYS A 259 17.41 -23.77 13.36
C LYS A 259 17.11 -22.75 12.25
N LYS A 260 16.99 -21.46 12.60
CA LYS A 260 16.67 -20.35 11.66
C LYS A 260 17.92 -19.70 11.10
N VAL A 261 18.92 -20.51 10.74
CA VAL A 261 20.22 -20.04 10.27
C VAL A 261 20.12 -19.53 8.84
N PHE A 262 20.75 -18.39 8.58
CA PHE A 262 20.85 -17.82 7.24
C PHE A 262 22.24 -18.11 6.63
N PRO A 263 22.34 -18.70 5.42
CA PRO A 263 23.63 -19.07 4.84
C PRO A 263 24.53 -17.87 4.53
N LYS A 264 25.76 -17.88 5.07
CA LYS A 264 26.74 -16.78 4.93
C LYS A 264 27.29 -16.58 3.51
N VAL A 265 27.41 -17.66 2.73
CA VAL A 265 28.08 -17.62 1.40
C VAL A 265 27.27 -16.79 0.40
N LEU A 266 25.94 -16.79 0.53
CA LEU A 266 25.04 -16.12 -0.40
C LEU A 266 24.58 -14.72 0.08
N ALA A 267 24.81 -14.42 1.35
CA ALA A 267 24.61 -13.14 2.03
C ALA A 267 25.55 -11.99 1.58
N LYS A 268 26.48 -12.24 0.65
CA LYS A 268 27.52 -11.27 0.28
C LYS A 268 27.05 -10.15 -0.64
N LYS A 269 25.86 -10.26 -1.25
CA LYS A 269 25.29 -9.19 -2.08
C LYS A 269 25.00 -7.96 -1.22
N GLU A 270 25.44 -6.79 -1.67
CA GLU A 270 25.05 -5.51 -1.07
C GLU A 270 23.52 -5.37 -1.08
N GLY A 271 22.94 -4.82 -0.02
CA GLY A 271 21.49 -4.62 0.08
C GLY A 271 20.96 -4.64 1.51
N PHE A 272 19.63 -4.65 1.64
CA PHE A 272 18.92 -4.63 2.93
C PHE A 272 19.32 -5.79 3.85
N ILE A 273 19.34 -7.01 3.30
CA ILE A 273 19.69 -8.23 4.02
C ILE A 273 21.08 -8.10 4.67
N LYS A 274 22.07 -7.61 3.91
CA LYS A 274 23.45 -7.46 4.40
C LYS A 274 23.53 -6.53 5.61
N ALA A 275 22.74 -5.46 5.66
CA ALA A 275 22.72 -4.54 6.79
C ALA A 275 22.18 -5.18 8.09
N LEU A 276 21.28 -6.15 7.96
CA LEU A 276 20.64 -6.84 9.07
C LEU A 276 21.34 -8.15 9.48
N LEU A 277 22.20 -8.68 8.63
CA LEU A 277 22.88 -9.94 8.90
C LEU A 277 23.86 -9.87 10.06
N ARG A 278 23.83 -10.92 10.88
CA ARG A 278 24.72 -11.08 12.02
C ARG A 278 25.43 -12.42 11.98
N ARG A 279 26.67 -12.42 12.46
CA ARG A 279 27.48 -13.64 12.53
C ARG A 279 26.97 -14.53 13.66
N ILE A 280 26.39 -15.68 13.29
CA ILE A 280 25.80 -16.63 14.25
C ILE A 280 26.86 -17.55 14.87
N PHE A 281 27.84 -18.00 14.08
CA PHE A 281 28.97 -18.86 14.49
C PHE A 281 30.29 -18.08 14.51
#